data_AF-A0A1R1B1B5-F1
#
_entry.id   AF-A0A1R1B1B5-F1
#
_cell.length_a   1.000
_cell.length_b   1.000
_cell.length_c   1.000
_cell.angle_alpha   90.00
_cell.angle_beta   90.00
_cell.angle_gamma   90.00
#
_symmetry.space_group_name_H-M   'P 1'
#
loop_
_entity.id
_entity.type
_entity.pdbx_description
1 polymer ?
#
loop_
_entity_poly.entity_id
_entity_poly.type
_entity_poly.pdbx_seq_one_letter_code
_entity_poly.pdbx_strand_id
1 'polypeptide(L)'
;MRSRIIRIAVLIALVGIIYLYGDNQRSFPTPLEAIYHETEDKEWIAVKEVFSSSKVNNHADYFYITKSDNIVAVQLSKGLFGWRFDSFITGGLNINHKISEPINGYTRAGDLVFGLATEQVDRIEVNNIQAILIPLDFYIQSKEIKGKKLWYVHIKTNTGEIFGIRAYDKSNKKLYDNP
;
A
#
# COMPACT_ATOMS: atom_id res chain seq x y z
N MET A 1 47.61 -5.35 -17.61
CA MET A 1 46.79 -5.00 -16.43
C MET A 1 45.97 -3.72 -16.64
N ARG A 2 46.58 -2.60 -17.04
CA ARG A 2 45.88 -1.31 -17.31
C ARG A 2 44.71 -1.39 -18.30
N SER A 3 44.87 -2.11 -19.43
CA SER A 3 43.80 -2.27 -20.43
C SER A 3 42.58 -3.06 -19.94
N ARG A 4 42.77 -4.00 -19.00
CA ARG A 4 41.65 -4.74 -18.38
C ARG A 4 40.88 -3.84 -17.41
N ILE A 5 41.60 -3.03 -16.62
CA ILE A 5 40.98 -2.05 -15.70
C ILE A 5 40.17 -1.02 -16.48
N ILE A 6 40.70 -0.49 -17.59
CA ILE A 6 39.98 0.46 -18.45
C ILE A 6 38.69 -0.16 -19.02
N ARG A 7 38.76 -1.40 -19.53
CA ARG A 7 37.57 -2.09 -20.06
C ARG A 7 36.50 -2.31 -18.99
N ILE A 8 36.90 -2.70 -17.78
CA ILE A 8 35.98 -2.88 -16.64
C ILE A 8 35.36 -1.54 -16.24
N ALA A 9 36.16 -0.46 -16.16
CA ALA A 9 35.67 0.86 -15.81
C ALA A 9 34.64 1.38 -16.84
N VAL A 10 34.90 1.19 -18.13
CA VAL A 10 33.94 1.56 -19.21
C VAL A 10 32.64 0.76 -19.09
N LEU A 11 32.73 -0.55 -18.82
CA LEU A 11 31.54 -1.38 -18.63
C LEU A 11 30.69 -0.90 -17.44
N ILE A 12 31.32 -0.60 -16.31
CA ILE A 12 30.64 -0.06 -15.12
C ILE A 12 29.99 1.29 -15.44
N ALA A 13 30.68 2.17 -16.15
CA ALA A 13 30.14 3.47 -16.54
C ALA A 13 28.91 3.33 -17.45
N LEU A 14 28.94 2.42 -18.43
CA LEU A 14 27.80 2.15 -19.32
C LEU A 14 26.59 1.60 -18.54
N VAL A 15 26.82 0.64 -17.65
CA VAL A 15 25.76 0.09 -16.78
C VAL A 15 25.17 1.20 -15.89
N GLY A 16 26.03 2.07 -15.32
CA GLY A 16 25.60 3.21 -14.52
C GLY A 16 24.74 4.20 -15.31
N ILE A 17 25.11 4.53 -16.55
CA ILE A 17 24.34 5.43 -17.42
C ILE A 17 22.96 4.84 -17.73
N ILE A 18 22.89 3.55 -18.07
CA ILE A 18 21.62 2.87 -18.36
C ILE A 18 20.72 2.90 -17.12
N TYR A 19 21.28 2.63 -15.94
CA TYR A 19 20.53 2.69 -14.67
C TYR A 19 20.00 4.10 -14.39
N LEU A 20 20.86 5.12 -14.48
CA LEU A 20 20.48 6.52 -14.23
C LEU A 20 19.43 7.02 -15.21
N TYR A 21 19.56 6.65 -16.49
CA TYR A 21 18.57 6.98 -17.51
C TYR A 21 17.21 6.34 -17.20
N GLY A 22 17.20 5.07 -16.82
CA GLY A 22 15.98 4.37 -16.42
C GLY A 22 15.34 4.95 -15.16
N ASP A 23 16.15 5.34 -14.16
CA ASP A 23 15.66 5.99 -12.94
C ASP A 23 15.03 7.33 -13.24
N ASN A 24 15.69 8.17 -14.04
CA ASN A 24 15.18 9.50 -14.42
C ASN A 24 13.84 9.43 -15.16
N GLN A 25 13.68 8.49 -16.10
CA GLN A 25 12.45 8.35 -16.89
C GLN A 25 11.23 7.90 -16.09
N ARG A 26 11.44 7.27 -14.93
CA ARG A 26 10.36 6.74 -14.07
C ARG A 26 10.20 7.52 -12.77
N SER A 27 10.94 8.61 -12.62
CA SER A 27 10.99 9.40 -11.40
C SER A 27 10.17 10.67 -11.52
N PHE A 28 9.47 11.00 -10.45
CA PHE A 28 8.63 12.18 -10.33
C PHE A 28 9.02 13.00 -9.11
N PRO A 29 8.89 14.34 -9.16
CA PRO A 29 9.16 15.22 -8.01
C PRO A 29 8.42 14.84 -6.73
N THR A 30 7.17 14.36 -6.84
CA THR A 30 6.33 14.02 -5.69
C THR A 30 5.75 12.61 -5.78
N PRO A 31 5.41 11.96 -4.64
CA PRO A 31 4.74 10.67 -4.67
C PRO A 31 3.39 10.71 -5.38
N LEU A 32 2.61 11.78 -5.18
CA LEU A 32 1.30 11.92 -5.81
C LEU A 32 1.40 11.99 -7.32
N GLU A 33 2.37 12.74 -7.86
CA GLU A 33 2.61 12.82 -9.30
C GLU A 33 2.97 11.45 -9.89
N ALA A 34 3.79 10.66 -9.19
CA ALA A 34 4.08 9.28 -9.59
C ALA A 34 2.81 8.38 -9.61
N ILE A 35 1.91 8.54 -8.62
CA ILE A 35 0.64 7.81 -8.58
C ILE A 35 -0.27 8.22 -9.74
N TYR A 36 -0.46 9.52 -9.95
CA TYR A 36 -1.35 10.03 -11.00
C TYR A 36 -0.84 9.62 -12.38
N HIS A 37 0.46 9.77 -12.66
CA HIS A 37 1.04 9.33 -13.92
C HIS A 37 0.80 7.84 -14.21
N GLU A 38 0.84 6.99 -13.18
CA GLU A 38 0.60 5.55 -13.36
C GLU A 38 -0.87 5.15 -13.45
N THR A 39 -1.80 6.02 -13.02
CA THR A 39 -3.22 5.66 -12.87
C THR A 39 -4.16 6.43 -13.79
N GLU A 40 -3.72 7.55 -14.37
CA GLU A 40 -4.56 8.47 -15.16
C GLU A 40 -5.28 7.77 -16.32
N ASP A 41 -4.57 6.91 -17.05
CA ASP A 41 -5.11 6.19 -18.23
C ASP A 41 -5.79 4.86 -17.88
N LYS A 42 -5.86 4.49 -16.60
CA LYS A 42 -6.34 3.17 -16.15
C LYS A 42 -7.61 3.33 -15.32
N GLU A 43 -8.77 3.34 -15.98
CA GLU A 43 -10.08 3.62 -15.34
C GLU A 43 -10.34 2.84 -14.04
N TRP A 44 -9.93 1.57 -13.98
CA TRP A 44 -10.15 0.68 -12.84
C TRP A 44 -9.31 1.02 -11.59
N ILE A 45 -8.21 1.79 -11.74
CA ILE A 45 -7.36 2.27 -10.65
C ILE A 45 -7.19 3.79 -10.64
N ALA A 46 -7.92 4.52 -11.48
CA ALA A 46 -7.90 5.97 -11.52
C ALA A 46 -8.28 6.54 -10.15
N VAL A 47 -7.42 7.40 -9.62
CA VAL A 47 -7.57 8.00 -8.29
C VAL A 47 -8.78 8.95 -8.28
N LYS A 48 -9.72 8.69 -7.37
CA LYS A 48 -10.79 9.63 -6.99
C LYS A 48 -10.35 10.49 -5.82
N GLU A 49 -9.80 9.87 -4.77
CA GLU A 49 -9.42 10.57 -3.54
C GLU A 49 -8.33 9.83 -2.77
N VAL A 50 -7.24 10.52 -2.44
CA VAL A 50 -6.17 10.01 -1.57
C VAL A 50 -6.48 10.41 -0.13
N PHE A 51 -6.55 9.43 0.78
CA PHE A 51 -7.00 9.68 2.15
C PHE A 51 -6.01 9.29 3.24
N SER A 52 -4.99 8.48 2.93
CA SER A 52 -3.96 8.15 3.90
C SER A 52 -2.62 7.88 3.25
N SER A 53 -1.55 8.06 4.04
CA SER A 53 -0.21 7.68 3.63
C SER A 53 0.63 7.30 4.84
N SER A 54 1.56 6.37 4.63
CA SER A 54 2.65 6.05 5.54
C SER A 54 3.95 6.30 4.79
N LYS A 55 4.91 6.99 5.40
CA LYS A 55 6.22 7.23 4.78
C LYS A 55 7.31 6.82 5.73
N VAL A 56 8.16 5.90 5.26
CA VAL A 56 9.32 5.41 6.00
C VAL A 56 10.55 5.48 5.10
N ASN A 57 11.48 6.38 5.42
CA ASN A 57 12.71 6.60 4.67
C ASN A 57 12.44 6.91 3.17
N ASN A 58 12.95 6.06 2.30
CA ASN A 58 12.81 6.12 0.84
C ASN A 58 11.61 5.30 0.34
N HIS A 59 10.68 4.94 1.22
CA HIS A 59 9.45 4.25 0.86
C HIS A 59 8.24 5.03 1.34
N ALA A 60 7.16 4.97 0.57
CA ALA A 60 5.87 5.48 0.97
C ALA A 60 4.76 4.55 0.48
N ASP A 61 3.78 4.33 1.34
CA ASP A 61 2.54 3.67 1.02
C ASP A 61 1.42 4.71 1.05
N TYR A 62 0.59 4.74 0.01
CA TYR A 62 -0.57 5.61 -0.07
C TYR A 62 -1.83 4.76 -0.20
N PHE A 63 -2.91 5.20 0.44
CA PHE A 63 -4.23 4.63 0.30
C PHE A 63 -5.15 5.64 -0.37
N TYR A 64 -5.87 5.17 -1.39
CA TYR A 64 -6.79 6.00 -2.13
C TYR A 64 -8.02 5.21 -2.58
N ILE A 65 -9.08 5.94 -2.90
CA ILE A 65 -10.31 5.40 -3.48
C ILE A 65 -10.26 5.57 -4.99
N THR A 66 -10.64 4.54 -5.72
CA THR A 66 -10.79 4.62 -7.18
C THR A 66 -12.15 5.20 -7.58
N LYS A 67 -12.32 5.55 -8.86
CA LYS A 67 -13.62 5.97 -9.39
C LYS A 67 -14.74 4.94 -9.19
N SER A 68 -14.40 3.65 -9.05
CA SER A 68 -15.35 2.56 -8.76
C SER A 68 -15.51 2.27 -7.26
N ASP A 69 -15.11 3.22 -6.41
CA ASP A 69 -15.25 3.15 -4.94
C ASP A 69 -14.48 1.99 -4.27
N ASN A 70 -13.41 1.51 -4.91
CA ASN A 70 -12.50 0.53 -4.33
C ASN A 70 -11.35 1.21 -3.61
N ILE A 71 -10.94 0.66 -2.47
CA ILE A 71 -9.68 1.04 -1.83
C ILE A 71 -8.51 0.36 -2.54
N VAL A 72 -7.51 1.16 -2.87
CA VAL A 72 -6.23 0.72 -3.41
C VAL A 72 -5.12 1.22 -2.51
N ALA A 73 -4.12 0.37 -2.29
CA ALA A 73 -2.85 0.79 -1.72
C ALA A 73 -1.80 0.88 -2.84
N VAL A 74 -0.90 1.84 -2.77
CA VAL A 74 0.21 1.98 -3.71
C VAL A 74 1.51 2.17 -2.95
N GLN A 75 2.52 1.41 -3.35
CA GLN A 75 3.86 1.45 -2.79
C GLN A 75 4.77 2.22 -3.73
N LEU A 76 5.54 3.14 -3.17
CA LEU A 76 6.46 4.01 -3.88
C LEU A 76 7.86 3.92 -3.28
N SER A 77 8.88 4.02 -4.13
CA SER A 77 10.27 4.16 -3.71
C SER A 77 10.87 5.47 -4.19
N LYS A 78 11.79 6.02 -3.41
CA LYS A 78 12.61 7.17 -3.79
C LYS A 78 13.89 6.68 -4.48
N GLY A 79 13.99 6.96 -5.77
CA GLY A 79 15.21 6.83 -6.58
C GLY A 79 16.15 8.02 -6.41
N LEU A 80 17.14 8.13 -7.31
CA LEU A 80 18.10 9.24 -7.31
C LEU A 80 17.47 10.52 -7.86
N PHE A 81 16.58 10.39 -8.84
CA PHE A 81 15.95 11.54 -9.51
C PHE A 81 14.56 11.89 -8.98
N GLY A 82 13.95 11.06 -8.12
CA GLY A 82 12.63 11.35 -7.56
C GLY A 82 11.91 10.13 -6.99
N TRP A 83 10.60 10.24 -6.85
CA TRP A 83 9.70 9.17 -6.45
C TRP A 83 9.28 8.33 -7.64
N ARG A 84 9.21 7.02 -7.44
CA ARG A 84 8.85 6.05 -8.45
C ARG A 84 7.73 5.19 -7.91
N PHE A 85 6.83 4.83 -8.80
CA PHE A 85 5.85 3.79 -8.55
C PHE A 85 6.54 2.43 -8.52
N ASP A 86 6.31 1.64 -7.46
CA ASP A 86 6.81 0.27 -7.37
C ASP A 86 5.69 -0.75 -7.67
N SER A 87 4.57 -0.65 -6.95
CA SER A 87 3.43 -1.55 -7.13
C SER A 87 2.13 -0.95 -6.59
N PHE A 88 1.00 -1.44 -7.09
CA PHE A 88 -0.32 -1.20 -6.51
C PHE A 88 -0.85 -2.52 -5.96
N ILE A 89 -1.77 -2.40 -5.02
CA ILE A 89 -2.47 -3.51 -4.39
C ILE A 89 -3.95 -3.25 -4.55
N THR A 90 -4.59 -4.10 -5.35
CA THR A 90 -6.04 -4.10 -5.52
C THR A 90 -6.62 -5.37 -4.90
N GLY A 91 -7.86 -5.30 -4.41
CA GLY A 91 -8.42 -6.39 -3.61
C GLY A 91 -9.94 -6.46 -3.53
N GLY A 92 -10.66 -5.76 -4.41
CA GLY A 92 -12.13 -5.72 -4.37
C GLY A 92 -12.69 -5.14 -3.06
N LEU A 93 -11.89 -4.38 -2.31
CA LEU A 93 -12.29 -3.72 -1.06
C LEU A 93 -13.12 -2.48 -1.41
N ASN A 94 -14.36 -2.71 -1.78
CA ASN A 94 -15.31 -1.65 -2.11
C ASN A 94 -15.86 -1.00 -0.84
N ILE A 95 -15.74 0.32 -0.74
CA ILE A 95 -16.16 1.07 0.46
C ILE A 95 -17.68 1.12 0.61
N ASN A 96 -18.45 0.83 -0.43
CA ASN A 96 -19.91 0.79 -0.37
C ASN A 96 -20.43 -0.61 0.02
N HIS A 97 -19.60 -1.65 0.00
CA HIS A 97 -20.02 -2.98 0.44
C HIS A 97 -20.38 -2.99 1.91
N LYS A 98 -21.55 -3.56 2.23
CA LYS A 98 -22.00 -3.74 3.62
C LYS A 98 -21.09 -4.75 4.31
N ILE A 99 -20.58 -4.36 5.46
CA ILE A 99 -19.72 -5.22 6.29
C ILE A 99 -20.59 -5.82 7.40
N SER A 100 -20.76 -7.14 7.39
CA SER A 100 -21.49 -7.87 8.44
C SER A 100 -20.56 -8.50 9.49
N GLU A 101 -19.30 -8.72 9.13
CA GLU A 101 -18.29 -9.34 10.00
C GLU A 101 -17.34 -8.29 10.58
N PRO A 102 -16.68 -8.55 11.74
CA PRO A 102 -15.75 -7.59 12.33
C PRO A 102 -14.65 -7.14 11.37
N ILE A 103 -14.14 -8.07 10.55
CA ILE A 103 -13.19 -7.87 9.46
C ILE A 103 -13.88 -8.27 8.16
N ASN A 104 -13.73 -7.48 7.09
CA ASN A 104 -14.26 -7.83 5.77
C ASN A 104 -13.22 -7.67 4.68
N GLY A 105 -12.86 -8.81 4.10
CA GLY A 105 -11.86 -8.90 3.07
C GLY A 105 -10.48 -8.44 3.54
N TYR A 106 -9.46 -8.95 2.89
CA TYR A 106 -8.14 -8.37 2.95
C TYR A 106 -7.42 -8.68 1.65
N THR A 107 -6.46 -7.83 1.32
CA THR A 107 -5.56 -8.05 0.20
C THR A 107 -4.13 -7.82 0.63
N ARG A 108 -3.21 -8.31 -0.19
CA ARG A 108 -1.78 -8.29 0.04
C ARG A 108 -1.05 -7.98 -1.25
N ALA A 109 0.00 -7.17 -1.15
CA ALA A 109 1.13 -7.21 -2.08
C ALA A 109 2.41 -6.87 -1.34
N GLY A 110 3.49 -7.60 -1.69
CA GLY A 110 4.76 -7.50 -0.98
C GLY A 110 4.58 -7.74 0.52
N ASP A 111 5.03 -6.75 1.29
CA ASP A 111 4.97 -6.75 2.75
C ASP A 111 3.70 -6.07 3.30
N LEU A 112 2.86 -5.44 2.48
CA LEU A 112 1.68 -4.72 2.96
C LEU A 112 0.44 -5.62 2.90
N VAL A 113 -0.25 -5.75 4.04
CA VAL A 113 -1.56 -6.37 4.15
C VAL A 113 -2.54 -5.33 4.65
N PHE A 114 -3.71 -5.22 4.01
CA PHE A 114 -4.77 -4.33 4.47
C PHE A 114 -6.16 -4.87 4.17
N GLY A 115 -7.14 -4.37 4.91
CA GLY A 115 -8.54 -4.77 4.79
C GLY A 115 -9.48 -3.76 5.43
N LEU A 116 -10.77 -4.09 5.43
CA LEU A 116 -11.79 -3.28 6.09
C LEU A 116 -12.19 -3.91 7.43
N ALA A 117 -12.54 -3.06 8.38
CA ALA A 117 -13.07 -3.43 9.67
C ALA A 117 -14.27 -2.57 10.03
N THR A 118 -15.07 -3.08 10.95
CA THR A 118 -16.23 -2.39 11.54
C THR A 118 -15.82 -1.50 12.72
N GLU A 119 -16.70 -0.59 13.10
CA GLU A 119 -16.49 0.35 14.20
C GLU A 119 -16.21 -0.34 15.55
N GLN A 120 -16.83 -1.50 15.79
CA GLN A 120 -16.65 -2.31 17.00
C GLN A 120 -15.23 -2.88 17.16
N VAL A 121 -14.40 -2.88 16.11
CA VAL A 121 -13.02 -3.35 16.18
C VAL A 121 -12.10 -2.21 16.63
N ASP A 122 -11.42 -2.41 17.75
CA ASP A 122 -10.49 -1.46 18.35
C ASP A 122 -9.03 -1.90 18.26
N ARG A 123 -8.78 -3.20 18.06
CA ARG A 123 -7.44 -3.74 17.82
C ARG A 123 -7.48 -4.86 16.80
N ILE A 124 -6.51 -4.87 15.89
CA ILE A 124 -6.25 -5.99 14.97
C ILE A 124 -4.80 -6.40 15.12
N GLU A 125 -4.56 -7.71 15.17
CA GLU A 125 -3.24 -8.31 15.15
C GLU A 125 -3.15 -9.26 13.95
N VAL A 126 -2.05 -9.17 13.21
CA VAL A 126 -1.71 -10.12 12.15
C VAL A 126 -0.35 -10.73 12.46
N ASN A 127 -0.29 -12.04 12.68
CA ASN A 127 0.92 -12.73 13.13
C ASN A 127 1.61 -12.06 14.34
N ASN A 128 0.80 -11.62 15.32
CA ASN A 128 1.22 -10.88 16.52
C ASN A 128 1.77 -9.46 16.26
N ILE A 129 1.65 -8.94 15.04
CA ILE A 129 1.98 -7.55 14.72
C ILE A 129 0.68 -6.74 14.77
N GLN A 130 0.67 -5.69 15.58
CA GLN A 130 -0.50 -4.81 15.68
C GLN A 130 -0.67 -3.99 14.39
N ALA A 131 -1.85 -4.07 13.80
CA ALA A 131 -2.21 -3.28 12.64
C ALA A 131 -2.56 -1.84 13.03
N ILE A 132 -2.36 -0.93 12.09
CA ILE A 132 -2.79 0.46 12.18
C ILE A 132 -4.26 0.53 11.73
N LEU A 133 -5.07 1.28 12.48
CA LEU A 133 -6.49 1.52 12.18
C LEU A 133 -6.70 2.97 11.74
N ILE A 134 -7.35 3.16 10.59
CA ILE A 134 -7.70 4.46 10.02
C ILE A 134 -9.23 4.54 9.92
N PRO A 135 -9.89 5.39 10.72
CA PRO A 135 -11.31 5.68 10.57
C PRO A 135 -11.56 6.35 9.22
N LEU A 136 -12.36 5.72 8.35
CA LEU A 136 -12.56 6.22 6.98
C LEU A 136 -13.52 7.41 6.92
N ASP A 137 -14.43 7.50 7.89
CA ASP A 137 -15.40 8.59 8.02
C ASP A 137 -14.77 9.95 8.34
N PHE A 138 -13.53 9.96 8.84
CA PHE A 138 -12.75 11.19 9.00
C PHE A 138 -12.32 11.79 7.65
N TYR A 139 -12.12 10.94 6.64
CA TYR A 139 -11.56 11.36 5.36
C TYR A 139 -12.62 11.46 4.27
N ILE A 140 -13.63 10.59 4.29
CA ILE A 140 -14.57 10.46 3.19
C ILE A 140 -15.99 10.72 3.67
N GLN A 141 -16.63 11.73 3.08
CA GLN A 141 -18.00 12.11 3.42
C GLN A 141 -19.02 11.26 2.65
N SER A 142 -19.25 10.04 3.12
CA SER A 142 -20.32 9.17 2.60
C SER A 142 -21.00 8.40 3.74
N LYS A 143 -22.32 8.23 3.64
CA LYS A 143 -23.11 7.50 4.64
C LYS A 143 -22.73 6.03 4.69
N GLU A 144 -22.33 5.47 3.55
CA GLU A 144 -21.92 4.07 3.40
C GLU A 144 -20.60 3.75 4.12
N ILE A 145 -19.79 4.78 4.41
CA ILE A 145 -18.46 4.67 5.03
C ILE A 145 -18.51 4.81 6.56
N LYS A 146 -19.60 5.37 7.08
CA LYS A 146 -19.76 5.60 8.51
C LYS A 146 -19.57 4.31 9.31
N GLY A 147 -18.67 4.35 10.29
CA GLY A 147 -18.34 3.19 11.12
C GLY A 147 -17.46 2.14 10.43
N LYS A 148 -16.82 2.47 9.30
CA LYS A 148 -15.78 1.62 8.67
C LYS A 148 -14.40 2.15 8.98
N LYS A 149 -13.48 1.21 9.20
CA LYS A 149 -12.06 1.47 9.43
C LYS A 149 -11.27 0.72 8.36
N LEU A 150 -10.30 1.38 7.74
CA LEU A 150 -9.22 0.69 7.03
C LEU A 150 -8.24 0.19 8.08
N TRP A 151 -7.76 -1.03 7.93
CA TRP A 151 -6.65 -1.53 8.73
C TRP A 151 -5.51 -1.98 7.84
N TYR A 152 -4.27 -1.78 8.29
CA TYR A 152 -3.11 -2.25 7.54
C TYR A 152 -1.92 -2.57 8.43
N VAL A 153 -1.03 -3.41 7.93
CA VAL A 153 0.20 -3.83 8.62
C VAL A 153 1.28 -4.19 7.61
N HIS A 154 2.52 -3.90 7.97
CA HIS A 154 3.70 -4.37 7.23
C HIS A 154 4.23 -5.66 7.84
N ILE A 155 4.23 -6.74 7.07
CA ILE A 155 4.72 -8.04 7.48
C ILE A 155 5.75 -8.50 6.45
N LYS A 156 7.02 -8.50 6.86
CA LYS A 156 8.09 -9.18 6.13
C LYS A 156 7.83 -10.67 6.20
N THR A 157 7.23 -11.24 5.17
CA THR A 157 6.89 -12.67 5.12
C THR A 157 7.66 -13.37 4.02
N ASN A 158 8.24 -14.52 4.33
CA ASN A 158 8.66 -15.47 3.32
C ASN A 158 7.41 -15.99 2.58
N THR A 159 7.50 -16.11 1.26
CA THR A 159 6.41 -16.60 0.41
C THR A 159 5.90 -17.96 0.90
N GLY A 160 4.67 -18.02 1.43
CA GLY A 160 3.99 -19.25 1.84
C GLY A 160 3.48 -19.30 3.29
N GLU A 161 3.79 -18.31 4.14
CA GLU A 161 3.24 -18.27 5.49
C GLU A 161 1.74 -17.93 5.50
N ILE A 162 0.98 -18.69 6.29
CA ILE A 162 -0.42 -18.41 6.63
C ILE A 162 -0.44 -17.26 7.64
N PHE A 163 -1.37 -16.32 7.47
CA PHE A 163 -1.52 -15.19 8.37
C PHE A 163 -2.66 -15.44 9.35
N GLY A 164 -2.33 -15.49 10.64
CA GLY A 164 -3.30 -15.45 11.71
C GLY A 164 -3.80 -14.03 11.91
N ILE A 165 -5.08 -13.75 11.62
CA ILE A 165 -5.72 -12.44 11.83
C ILE A 165 -6.65 -12.53 13.04
N ARG A 166 -6.41 -11.67 14.04
CA ARG A 166 -7.24 -11.58 15.25
C ARG A 166 -7.74 -10.15 15.43
N ALA A 167 -9.03 -10.00 15.69
CA ALA A 167 -9.64 -8.69 15.98
C ALA A 167 -10.27 -8.68 17.37
N TYR A 168 -10.18 -7.53 18.05
CA TYR A 168 -10.63 -7.35 19.42
C TYR A 168 -11.42 -6.04 19.55
N ASP A 169 -12.38 -6.02 20.48
CA ASP A 169 -13.06 -4.79 20.91
C ASP A 169 -12.27 -4.03 21.99
N LYS A 170 -12.77 -2.86 22.41
CA LYS A 170 -12.21 -2.03 23.48
C LYS A 170 -12.01 -2.74 24.82
N SER A 171 -12.74 -3.83 25.08
CA SER A 171 -12.62 -4.61 26.31
C SER A 171 -11.61 -5.77 26.19
N ASN A 172 -10.88 -5.83 25.07
CA ASN A 172 -10.03 -6.94 24.67
C ASN A 172 -10.79 -8.26 24.42
N LYS A 173 -12.11 -8.21 24.23
CA LYS A 173 -12.86 -9.39 23.82
C LYS A 173 -12.57 -9.66 22.35
N LYS A 174 -12.20 -10.90 22.04
CA LYS A 174 -11.96 -11.35 20.67
C LYS A 174 -13.27 -11.35 19.88
N LEU A 175 -13.29 -10.62 18.76
CA LEU A 175 -14.41 -10.52 17.83
C LEU A 175 -14.23 -11.42 16.60
N TYR A 176 -12.98 -11.62 16.17
CA TYR A 176 -12.64 -12.37 14.97
C TYR A 176 -11.33 -13.14 15.20
N ASP A 177 -11.25 -14.32 14.62
CA ASP A 177 -10.08 -15.19 14.67
C ASP A 177 -10.02 -16.05 13.40
N ASN A 178 -9.02 -15.81 12.57
CA ASN A 178 -8.70 -16.64 11.42
C ASN A 178 -7.27 -17.13 11.58
N PRO A 179 -7.04 -18.42 11.87
CA PRO A 179 -5.72 -18.96 12.18
C PRO A 179 -4.79 -19.07 10.97
#